data_AF-A0A961R798-F1
#
_entry.id   AF-A0A961R798-F1
#
_cell.length_a   1.000
_cell.length_b   1.000
_cell.length_c   1.000
_cell.angle_alpha   90.00
_cell.angle_beta   90.00
_cell.angle_gamma   90.00
#
_symmetry.space_group_name_H-M   'P 1'
#
loop_
_entity.id
_entity.type
_entity.pdbx_description
1 polymer ?
#
loop_
_entity_poly.entity_id
_entity_poly.type
_entity_poly.pdbx_seq_one_letter_code
_entity_poly.pdbx_strand_id
1 'polypeptide(L)'
;MSIPHRSRLFTAARSIVLLCLGVLLASTANAYFALTEVQERITYRIPENTIWAATQAEVELARTLAQLAPRSAGLALDENLPLSNQFDLLWSRATLYQAGVLADGVRADPELAKTYADFLSALKAADALLASASAGDRKAAAQMRDLLVPHKASLRKLTMASLKSDRAERQMLAQDHELLQQQLSHFGTAAAILLSLMLGYLFVSERRARFHLAYANKVRAHLEEARERADKQAEQMRLLARKATTASQAKSDFLAMMSHDIRTPLNAIIG
;
A
#
# COMPACT_ATOMS: atom_id res chain seq x y z
N MET A 1 24.46 34.13 31.36
CA MET A 1 24.85 32.71 31.10
C MET A 1 23.78 31.83 31.70
N SER A 2 23.07 30.92 31.05
CA SER A 2 22.95 30.49 29.66
C SER A 2 21.61 29.75 29.64
N ILE A 3 20.73 30.04 28.68
CA ILE A 3 19.48 29.32 28.45
C ILE A 3 19.67 28.53 27.13
N PRO A 4 20.26 27.32 27.11
CA PRO A 4 20.40 26.56 25.87
C PRO A 4 19.46 25.34 25.78
N HIS A 5 18.71 25.01 26.83
CA HIS A 5 17.99 23.74 26.88
C HIS A 5 16.57 23.77 26.28
N ARG A 6 15.87 24.91 26.29
CA ARG A 6 14.49 25.01 25.81
C ARG A 6 14.34 25.02 24.29
N SER A 7 15.30 25.56 23.53
CA SER A 7 15.22 25.58 22.06
C SER A 7 15.47 24.20 21.45
N ARG A 8 16.42 23.43 22.01
CA ARG A 8 16.81 22.10 21.51
C ARG A 8 15.67 21.08 21.55
N LEU A 9 14.83 21.13 22.59
CA LEU A 9 13.67 20.24 22.76
C LEU A 9 12.57 20.52 21.73
N PHE A 10 12.30 21.78 21.42
CA PHE A 10 11.29 22.17 20.43
C PHE A 10 11.74 21.88 18.99
N THR A 11 13.02 22.08 18.69
CA THR A 11 13.59 21.66 17.40
C THR A 11 13.58 20.15 17.26
N ALA A 12 13.95 19.39 18.29
CA ALA A 12 13.93 17.92 18.26
C ALA A 12 12.50 17.38 18.04
N ALA A 13 11.50 17.98 18.66
CA ALA A 13 10.09 17.64 18.46
C ALA A 13 9.64 17.83 17.01
N ARG A 14 9.98 18.97 16.39
CA ARG A 14 9.67 19.23 14.97
C ARG A 14 10.41 18.28 14.05
N SER A 15 11.68 17.96 14.34
CA SER A 15 12.46 17.01 13.55
C SER A 15 11.85 15.61 13.57
N ILE A 16 11.35 15.14 14.73
CA ILE A 16 10.71 13.82 14.85
C ILE A 16 9.41 13.77 14.05
N VAL A 17 8.57 14.80 14.14
CA VAL A 17 7.30 14.87 13.39
C VAL A 17 7.55 14.91 11.88
N LEU A 18 8.52 15.70 11.43
CA LEU A 18 8.90 15.77 10.02
C LEU A 18 9.48 14.43 9.51
N LEU A 19 10.27 13.74 10.33
CA LEU A 19 10.79 12.42 10.02
C LEU A 19 9.64 11.40 9.86
N CYS A 20 8.71 11.35 10.83
CA CYS A 20 7.56 10.47 10.77
C CYS A 20 6.67 10.74 9.54
N LEU A 21 6.43 12.02 9.23
CA LEU A 21 5.68 12.42 8.04
C LEU A 21 6.39 11.97 6.74
N GLY A 22 7.71 12.14 6.68
CA GLY A 22 8.53 11.69 5.56
C GLY A 22 8.46 10.18 5.35
N VAL A 23 8.56 9.40 6.44
CA VAL A 23 8.43 7.94 6.39
C VAL A 23 7.03 7.52 5.93
N LEU A 24 5.98 8.20 6.40
CA LEU A 24 4.61 7.90 6.02
C LEU A 24 4.38 8.14 4.51
N LEU A 25 4.87 9.27 3.99
CA LEU A 25 4.79 9.63 2.56
C LEU A 25 5.59 8.65 1.69
N ALA A 26 6.79 8.27 2.12
CA ALA A 26 7.60 7.28 1.41
C ALA A 26 6.92 5.91 1.37
N SER A 27 6.30 5.48 2.47
CA SER A 27 5.54 4.23 2.55
C SER A 27 4.31 4.24 1.62
N THR A 28 3.56 5.36 1.58
CA THR A 28 2.41 5.50 0.67
C THR A 28 2.82 5.52 -0.80
N ALA A 29 3.92 6.21 -1.13
CA ALA A 29 4.47 6.20 -2.49
C ALA A 29 4.90 4.79 -2.90
N ASN A 30 5.62 4.06 -2.04
CA ASN A 30 6.02 2.69 -2.30
C ASN A 30 4.81 1.76 -2.51
N ALA A 31 3.78 1.89 -1.68
CA ALA A 31 2.54 1.15 -1.82
C ALA A 31 1.83 1.45 -3.15
N TYR A 32 1.78 2.72 -3.55
CA TYR A 32 1.21 3.14 -4.83
C TYR A 32 1.96 2.51 -6.02
N PHE A 33 3.30 2.58 -6.04
CA PHE A 33 4.09 1.97 -7.10
C PHE A 33 3.92 0.45 -7.16
N ALA A 34 3.90 -0.23 -6.02
CA ALA A 34 3.64 -1.66 -5.95
C ALA A 34 2.26 -2.03 -6.52
N LEU A 35 1.22 -1.25 -6.22
CA LEU A 35 -0.12 -1.45 -6.76
C LEU A 35 -0.18 -1.23 -8.28
N THR A 36 0.48 -0.19 -8.80
CA THR A 36 0.51 0.06 -10.25
C THR A 36 1.24 -1.05 -11.01
N GLU A 37 2.35 -1.55 -10.46
CA GLU A 37 3.09 -2.67 -11.07
C GLU A 37 2.25 -3.96 -11.11
N VAL A 38 1.48 -4.21 -10.05
CA VAL A 38 0.51 -5.32 -10.00
C VAL A 38 -0.59 -5.14 -11.04
N GLN A 39 -1.14 -3.94 -11.18
CA GLN A 39 -2.25 -3.65 -12.09
C GLN A 39 -1.85 -3.80 -13.56
N GLU A 40 -0.62 -3.42 -13.91
CA GLU A 40 -0.06 -3.67 -15.24
C GLU A 40 0.10 -5.16 -15.54
N ARG A 41 0.54 -5.97 -14.56
CA ARG A 41 0.68 -7.43 -14.72
C ARG A 41 -0.66 -8.15 -14.90
N ILE A 42 -1.71 -7.74 -14.19
CA ILE A 42 -3.04 -8.36 -14.28
C ILE A 42 -3.71 -8.06 -15.63
N THR A 43 -3.60 -6.81 -16.10
CA THR A 43 -4.28 -6.37 -17.33
C THR A 43 -3.69 -7.05 -18.58
N TYR A 44 -2.42 -7.48 -18.51
CA TYR A 44 -1.73 -8.10 -19.65
C TYR A 44 -1.98 -9.61 -19.83
N ARG A 45 -2.57 -10.30 -18.85
CA ARG A 45 -2.72 -11.77 -18.87
C ARG A 45 -4.07 -12.24 -18.33
N ILE A 46 -5.18 -11.90 -18.98
CA ILE A 46 -6.43 -12.64 -18.78
C ILE A 46 -6.37 -13.89 -19.68
N PRO A 47 -6.03 -15.09 -19.17
CA PRO A 47 -5.72 -16.29 -19.94
C PRO A 47 -6.95 -17.20 -20.14
N GLU A 48 -8.15 -16.68 -19.86
CA GLU A 48 -9.40 -17.43 -20.08
C GLU A 48 -9.55 -17.85 -21.54
N ASN A 49 -9.01 -17.05 -22.46
CA ASN A 49 -8.94 -17.37 -23.89
C ASN A 49 -8.03 -18.57 -24.22
N THR A 50 -7.03 -18.90 -23.41
CA THR A 50 -6.05 -19.96 -23.74
C THR A 50 -6.65 -21.35 -23.57
N ILE A 51 -7.33 -21.60 -22.45
CA ILE A 51 -8.01 -22.88 -22.19
C ILE A 51 -9.13 -23.09 -23.20
N TRP A 52 -9.91 -22.03 -23.43
CA TRP A 52 -10.97 -22.06 -24.42
C TRP A 52 -10.40 -22.33 -25.82
N ALA A 53 -9.36 -21.62 -26.25
CA ALA A 53 -8.72 -21.84 -27.55
C ALA A 53 -8.19 -23.27 -27.72
N ALA A 54 -7.53 -23.84 -26.70
CA ALA A 54 -7.00 -25.20 -26.76
C ALA A 54 -8.10 -26.26 -26.88
N THR A 55 -9.17 -26.13 -26.08
CA THR A 55 -10.30 -27.08 -26.12
C THR A 55 -11.09 -26.98 -27.43
N GLN A 56 -11.14 -25.82 -28.07
CA GLN A 56 -11.88 -25.63 -29.33
C GLN A 56 -11.34 -26.52 -30.45
N ALA A 57 -10.02 -26.68 -30.60
CA ALA A 57 -9.46 -27.56 -31.63
C ALA A 57 -9.86 -29.04 -31.44
N GLU A 58 -9.91 -29.52 -30.19
CA GLU A 58 -10.42 -30.87 -29.87
C GLU A 58 -11.89 -31.04 -30.26
N VAL A 59 -12.72 -30.04 -29.91
CA VAL A 59 -14.16 -30.06 -30.21
C VAL A 59 -14.39 -30.07 -31.72
N GLU A 60 -13.68 -29.22 -32.46
CA GLU A 60 -13.82 -29.13 -33.91
C GLU A 60 -13.30 -30.38 -34.63
N LEU A 61 -12.25 -31.03 -34.11
CA LEU A 61 -11.80 -32.33 -34.61
C LEU A 61 -12.87 -33.39 -34.36
N ALA A 62 -13.48 -33.40 -33.18
CA ALA A 62 -14.54 -34.35 -32.85
C ALA A 62 -15.79 -34.14 -33.73
N ARG A 63 -16.19 -32.89 -33.98
CA ARG A 63 -17.31 -32.55 -34.88
C ARG A 63 -17.02 -32.98 -36.32
N THR A 64 -15.81 -32.71 -36.81
CA THR A 64 -15.36 -33.15 -38.14
C THR A 64 -15.42 -34.66 -38.28
N LEU A 65 -14.93 -35.40 -37.28
CA LEU A 65 -14.97 -36.86 -37.28
C LEU A 65 -16.40 -37.42 -37.19
N ALA A 66 -17.29 -36.77 -36.42
CA ALA A 66 -18.71 -37.12 -36.35
C ALA A 66 -19.43 -36.92 -37.70
N GLN A 67 -18.98 -35.95 -38.49
CA GLN A 67 -19.45 -35.69 -39.84
C GLN A 67 -18.86 -36.65 -40.89
N LEU A 68 -17.63 -37.12 -40.70
CA LEU A 68 -16.97 -38.07 -41.61
C LEU A 68 -17.47 -39.51 -41.45
N ALA A 69 -17.83 -39.91 -40.22
CA ALA A 69 -18.30 -41.26 -39.92
C ALA A 69 -19.51 -41.71 -40.79
N PRO A 70 -20.64 -40.98 -40.83
CA PRO A 70 -21.77 -41.35 -41.68
C PRO A 70 -21.47 -41.26 -43.19
N ARG A 71 -20.63 -40.29 -43.63
CA ARG A 71 -20.17 -40.18 -45.04
C ARG A 71 -19.39 -41.42 -45.46
N SER A 72 -18.48 -41.88 -44.61
CA SER A 72 -17.70 -43.10 -44.86
C SER A 72 -18.57 -44.36 -44.91
N ALA A 73 -19.70 -44.37 -44.19
CA ALA A 73 -20.70 -45.44 -44.23
C ALA A 73 -21.70 -45.31 -45.39
N GLY A 74 -21.65 -44.22 -46.16
CA GLY A 74 -22.55 -43.99 -47.29
C GLY A 74 -23.96 -43.56 -46.92
N LEU A 75 -24.14 -43.03 -45.71
CA LEU A 75 -25.43 -42.53 -45.22
C LEU A 75 -25.70 -41.11 -45.77
N ALA A 76 -26.95 -40.84 -46.13
CA ALA A 76 -27.40 -39.49 -46.50
C ALA A 76 -27.27 -38.55 -45.30
N LEU A 77 -26.82 -37.33 -45.54
CA LEU A 77 -26.48 -36.36 -44.50
C LEU A 77 -27.21 -35.06 -44.68
N ASP A 78 -27.36 -34.36 -43.56
CA ASP A 78 -27.91 -33.02 -43.50
C ASP A 78 -27.07 -32.05 -44.35
N GLU A 79 -27.70 -31.47 -45.37
CA GLU A 79 -27.07 -30.51 -46.31
C GLU A 79 -26.85 -29.13 -45.67
N ASN A 80 -27.45 -28.86 -44.51
CA ASN A 80 -27.44 -27.54 -43.88
C ASN A 80 -26.06 -27.10 -43.36
N LEU A 81 -25.09 -28.01 -43.23
CA LEU A 81 -23.71 -27.65 -42.88
C LEU A 81 -22.69 -28.48 -43.70
N PRO A 82 -22.10 -27.89 -44.76
CA PRO A 82 -21.09 -28.55 -45.58
C PRO A 82 -19.89 -29.01 -44.75
N LEU A 83 -19.33 -30.18 -45.11
CA LEU A 83 -18.10 -30.70 -44.49
C LEU A 83 -16.93 -29.71 -44.61
N SER A 84 -16.87 -28.95 -45.72
CA SER A 84 -15.87 -27.91 -45.94
C SER A 84 -15.90 -26.84 -44.86
N ASN A 85 -17.08 -26.33 -44.51
CA ASN A 85 -17.21 -25.26 -43.51
C ASN A 85 -16.76 -25.74 -42.11
N GLN A 86 -17.05 -27.01 -41.77
CA GLN A 86 -16.59 -27.60 -40.51
C GLN A 86 -15.07 -27.80 -40.52
N PHE A 87 -14.53 -28.24 -41.66
CA PHE A 87 -13.10 -28.46 -41.82
C PHE A 87 -12.30 -27.15 -41.79
N ASP A 88 -12.82 -26.08 -42.41
CA ASP A 88 -12.24 -24.74 -42.36
C ASP A 88 -12.17 -24.21 -40.91
N LEU A 89 -13.21 -24.49 -40.11
CA LEU A 89 -13.22 -24.13 -38.70
C LEU A 89 -12.17 -24.91 -37.91
N LEU A 90 -12.04 -26.22 -38.15
CA LEU A 90 -10.97 -27.05 -37.57
C LEU A 90 -9.58 -26.51 -37.95
N TRP A 91 -9.38 -26.18 -39.22
CA TRP A 91 -8.12 -25.62 -39.72
C TRP A 91 -7.78 -24.30 -39.00
N SER A 92 -8.73 -23.37 -38.94
CA SER A 92 -8.57 -22.11 -38.23
C SER A 92 -8.17 -22.32 -36.76
N ARG A 93 -8.85 -23.23 -36.03
CA ARG A 93 -8.50 -23.55 -34.64
C ARG A 93 -7.14 -24.23 -34.50
N ALA A 94 -6.76 -25.08 -35.44
CA ALA A 94 -5.47 -25.76 -35.43
C ALA A 94 -4.30 -24.78 -35.59
N THR A 95 -4.45 -23.68 -36.34
CA THR A 95 -3.39 -22.68 -36.53
C THR A 95 -3.03 -21.90 -35.25
N LEU A 96 -3.90 -21.90 -34.23
CA LEU A 96 -3.65 -21.23 -32.95
C LEU A 96 -2.45 -21.82 -32.18
N TYR A 97 -2.11 -23.08 -32.46
CA TYR A 97 -0.92 -23.76 -31.92
C TYR A 97 0.37 -23.44 -32.69
N GLN A 98 0.28 -22.86 -33.90
CA GLN A 98 1.42 -22.39 -34.68
C GLN A 98 1.74 -20.92 -34.36
N ALA A 99 0.69 -20.10 -34.27
CA ALA A 99 0.76 -18.68 -34.02
C ALA A 99 -0.39 -18.25 -33.11
N GLY A 100 -0.13 -17.37 -32.15
CA GLY A 100 -1.11 -16.92 -31.16
C GLY A 100 -0.88 -17.53 -29.79
N VAL A 101 -1.94 -17.57 -28.97
CA VAL A 101 -1.86 -17.80 -27.52
C VAL A 101 -1.36 -19.20 -27.11
N LEU A 102 -1.41 -20.20 -28.01
CA LEU A 102 -0.97 -21.57 -27.73
C LEU A 102 0.43 -21.88 -28.28
N ALA A 103 1.01 -20.98 -29.07
CA ALA A 103 2.26 -21.26 -29.79
C ALA A 103 3.46 -21.43 -28.85
N ASP A 104 3.54 -20.62 -27.80
CA ASP A 104 4.69 -20.64 -26.89
C ASP A 104 4.77 -21.94 -26.09
N GLY A 105 3.62 -22.48 -25.67
CA GLY A 105 3.54 -23.78 -24.98
C GLY A 105 3.99 -24.95 -25.88
N VAL A 106 3.67 -24.89 -27.17
CA VAL A 106 4.09 -25.91 -28.15
C VAL A 106 5.58 -25.79 -28.49
N ARG A 107 6.11 -24.57 -28.63
CA ARG A 107 7.53 -24.33 -28.95
C ARG A 107 8.48 -24.67 -27.80
N ALA A 108 8.01 -24.56 -26.57
CA ALA A 108 8.81 -24.85 -25.39
C ALA A 108 9.15 -26.35 -25.23
N ASP A 109 8.37 -27.25 -25.84
CA ASP A 109 8.55 -28.70 -25.73
C ASP A 109 8.70 -29.35 -27.13
N PRO A 110 9.90 -29.88 -27.47
CA PRO A 110 10.14 -30.52 -28.75
C PRO A 110 9.18 -31.68 -29.07
N GLU A 111 8.70 -32.41 -28.05
CA GLU A 111 7.75 -33.50 -28.23
C GLU A 111 6.36 -32.99 -28.62
N LEU A 112 5.93 -31.88 -28.00
CA LEU A 112 4.66 -31.21 -28.35
C LEU A 112 4.75 -30.56 -29.73
N ALA A 113 5.88 -29.93 -30.06
CA ALA A 113 6.13 -29.37 -31.39
C ALA A 113 6.02 -30.44 -32.49
N LYS A 114 6.61 -31.62 -32.25
CA LYS A 114 6.47 -32.77 -33.16
C LYS A 114 5.03 -33.26 -33.24
N THR A 115 4.36 -33.45 -32.10
CA THR A 115 2.96 -33.89 -32.02
C THR A 115 2.04 -32.95 -32.81
N TYR A 116 2.28 -31.65 -32.73
CA TYR A 116 1.55 -30.64 -33.49
C TYR A 116 1.89 -30.68 -34.99
N ALA A 117 3.17 -30.82 -35.35
CA ALA A 117 3.58 -30.94 -36.74
C ALA A 117 2.95 -32.15 -37.45
N ASP A 118 2.89 -33.30 -36.76
CA ASP A 118 2.25 -34.51 -37.26
C ASP A 118 0.74 -34.28 -37.50
N PHE A 119 0.06 -33.61 -36.56
CA PHE A 119 -1.35 -33.22 -36.72
C PHE A 119 -1.57 -32.27 -37.90
N LEU A 120 -0.72 -31.25 -38.05
CA LEU A 120 -0.80 -30.31 -39.15
C LEU A 120 -0.56 -31.00 -40.51
N SER A 121 0.32 -32.00 -40.56
CA SER A 121 0.54 -32.81 -41.75
C SER A 121 -0.71 -33.63 -42.12
N ALA A 122 -1.39 -34.22 -41.13
CA ALA A 122 -2.64 -34.94 -41.36
C ALA A 122 -3.78 -34.01 -41.80
N LEU A 123 -3.86 -32.79 -41.26
CA LEU A 123 -4.80 -31.77 -41.74
C LEU A 123 -4.53 -31.41 -43.20
N LYS A 124 -3.28 -31.17 -43.60
CA LYS A 124 -2.92 -30.89 -45.01
C LYS A 124 -3.32 -32.03 -45.95
N ALA A 125 -3.09 -33.28 -45.53
CA ALA A 125 -3.49 -34.44 -46.32
C ALA A 125 -5.02 -34.56 -46.42
N ALA A 126 -5.75 -34.28 -45.34
CA ALA A 126 -7.21 -34.26 -45.35
C ALA A 126 -7.79 -33.14 -46.22
N ASP A 127 -7.16 -31.96 -46.23
CA ASP A 127 -7.54 -30.83 -47.09
C ASP A 127 -7.41 -31.17 -48.59
N ALA A 128 -6.29 -31.79 -48.96
CA ALA A 128 -6.08 -32.24 -50.34
C ALA A 128 -7.14 -33.28 -50.78
N LEU A 129 -7.52 -34.20 -49.88
CA LEU A 129 -8.60 -35.15 -50.14
C LEU A 129 -9.94 -34.43 -50.33
N LEU A 130 -10.25 -33.47 -49.46
CA LEU A 130 -11.47 -32.67 -49.54
C LEU A 130 -11.57 -31.87 -50.85
N ALA A 131 -10.46 -31.27 -51.30
CA ALA A 131 -10.40 -30.51 -52.54
C ALA A 131 -10.59 -31.37 -53.80
N SER A 132 -10.16 -32.64 -53.74
CA SER A 132 -10.26 -33.58 -54.87
C SER A 132 -11.55 -34.41 -54.88
N ALA A 133 -12.32 -34.40 -53.79
CA ALA A 133 -13.48 -35.26 -53.59
C ALA A 133 -14.76 -34.66 -54.19
N SER A 134 -15.56 -35.49 -54.84
CA SER A 134 -16.93 -35.16 -55.21
C SER A 134 -17.85 -35.15 -53.98
N ALA A 135 -18.96 -34.39 -54.04
CA ALA A 135 -19.97 -34.42 -53.00
C ALA A 135 -20.46 -35.86 -52.76
N GLY A 136 -20.28 -36.36 -51.52
CA GLY A 136 -20.66 -37.73 -51.14
C GLY A 136 -19.62 -38.81 -51.43
N ASP A 137 -18.37 -38.46 -51.77
CA ASP A 137 -17.29 -39.44 -51.93
C ASP A 137 -16.98 -40.17 -50.60
N ARG A 138 -17.45 -41.41 -50.53
CA ARG A 138 -17.31 -42.29 -49.35
C ARG A 138 -15.84 -42.65 -49.10
N LYS A 139 -15.05 -42.83 -50.15
CA LYS A 139 -13.65 -43.26 -50.05
C LYS A 139 -12.80 -42.12 -49.52
N ALA A 140 -12.99 -40.91 -50.05
CA ALA A 140 -12.34 -39.71 -49.52
C ALA A 140 -12.71 -39.48 -48.05
N ALA A 141 -14.00 -39.60 -47.70
CA ALA A 141 -14.44 -39.46 -46.31
C ALA A 141 -13.82 -40.50 -45.36
N ALA A 142 -13.70 -41.76 -45.78
CA ALA A 142 -13.04 -42.81 -45.01
C ALA A 142 -11.55 -42.50 -44.83
N GLN A 143 -10.85 -42.10 -45.90
CA GLN A 143 -9.43 -41.74 -45.85
C GLN A 143 -9.17 -40.53 -44.95
N MET A 144 -9.97 -39.48 -45.04
CA MET A 144 -9.89 -38.31 -44.14
C MET A 144 -10.11 -38.73 -42.68
N ARG A 145 -11.09 -39.58 -42.42
CA ARG A 145 -11.36 -40.07 -41.06
C ARG A 145 -10.17 -40.83 -40.51
N ASP A 146 -9.61 -41.76 -41.28
CA ASP A 146 -8.50 -42.59 -40.84
C ASP A 146 -7.20 -41.77 -40.63
N LEU A 147 -7.01 -40.68 -41.38
CA LEU A 147 -5.95 -39.69 -41.14
C LEU A 147 -6.15 -38.91 -39.83
N LEU A 148 -7.38 -38.51 -39.51
CA LEU A 148 -7.68 -37.58 -38.42
C LEU A 148 -7.94 -38.26 -37.07
N VAL A 149 -8.43 -39.50 -37.05
CA VAL A 149 -8.74 -40.26 -35.82
C VAL A 149 -7.56 -40.37 -34.84
N PRO A 150 -6.33 -40.69 -35.28
CA PRO A 150 -5.17 -40.82 -34.38
C PRO A 150 -4.88 -39.54 -33.59
N HIS A 151 -5.19 -38.38 -34.17
CA HIS A 151 -4.87 -37.08 -33.59
C HIS A 151 -5.83 -36.62 -32.49
N LYS A 152 -6.90 -37.37 -32.19
CA LYS A 152 -7.74 -37.12 -31.00
C LYS A 152 -6.91 -37.14 -29.72
N ALA A 153 -6.06 -38.15 -29.54
CA ALA A 153 -5.19 -38.27 -28.38
C ALA A 153 -4.05 -37.22 -28.41
N SER A 154 -3.53 -36.91 -29.59
CA SER A 154 -2.51 -35.87 -29.79
C SER A 154 -2.99 -34.48 -29.37
N LEU A 155 -4.16 -34.05 -29.84
CA LEU A 155 -4.75 -32.77 -29.44
C LEU A 155 -5.06 -32.76 -27.94
N ARG A 156 -5.56 -33.86 -27.39
CA ARG A 156 -5.75 -34.00 -25.94
C ARG A 156 -4.46 -33.77 -25.15
N LYS A 157 -3.34 -34.32 -25.62
CA LYS A 157 -2.02 -34.12 -25.01
C LYS A 157 -1.60 -32.64 -25.08
N LEU A 158 -1.78 -31.99 -26.23
CA LEU A 158 -1.47 -30.57 -26.42
C LEU A 158 -2.30 -29.66 -25.50
N THR A 159 -3.60 -29.91 -25.37
CA THR A 159 -4.48 -29.17 -24.45
C THR A 159 -4.12 -29.39 -22.99
N MET A 160 -3.85 -30.63 -22.57
CA MET A 160 -3.42 -30.93 -21.20
C MET A 160 -2.09 -30.26 -20.86
N ALA A 161 -1.15 -30.23 -21.79
CA ALA A 161 0.12 -29.51 -21.62
C ALA A 161 -0.11 -27.99 -21.46
N SER A 162 -0.98 -27.41 -22.31
CA SER A 162 -1.34 -25.99 -22.25
C SER A 162 -2.05 -25.62 -20.93
N LEU A 163 -2.87 -26.53 -20.39
CA LEU A 163 -3.51 -26.38 -19.07
C LEU A 163 -2.52 -26.46 -17.91
N LYS A 164 -1.50 -27.31 -18.02
CA LYS A 164 -0.47 -27.45 -17.00
C LYS A 164 0.43 -26.22 -16.95
N SER A 165 0.82 -25.67 -18.10
CA SER A 165 1.59 -24.42 -18.18
C SER A 165 0.79 -23.23 -17.64
N ASP A 166 -0.49 -23.10 -18.00
CA ASP A 166 -1.37 -22.04 -17.48
C ASP A 166 -1.55 -22.13 -15.95
N ARG A 167 -1.74 -23.33 -15.40
CA ARG A 167 -1.84 -23.50 -13.93
C ARG A 167 -0.54 -23.14 -13.21
N ALA A 168 0.61 -23.57 -13.73
CA ALA A 168 1.91 -23.23 -13.15
C ALA A 168 2.16 -21.72 -13.18
N GLU A 169 1.80 -21.07 -14.29
CA GLU A 169 1.89 -19.62 -14.47
C GLU A 169 0.95 -18.87 -13.51
N ARG A 170 -0.30 -19.32 -13.38
CA ARG A 170 -1.26 -18.75 -12.41
C ARG A 170 -0.81 -18.93 -10.97
N GLN A 171 -0.22 -20.07 -10.65
CA GLN A 171 0.29 -20.32 -9.31
C GLN A 171 1.49 -19.42 -8.99
N MET A 172 2.38 -19.19 -9.95
CA MET A 172 3.46 -18.20 -9.80
C MET A 172 2.91 -16.78 -9.63
N LEU A 173 1.95 -16.38 -10.46
CA LEU A 173 1.30 -15.07 -10.35
C LEU A 173 0.58 -14.90 -9.01
N ALA A 174 -0.08 -15.94 -8.51
CA ALA A 174 -0.74 -15.92 -7.21
C ALA A 174 0.27 -15.82 -6.05
N GLN A 175 1.41 -16.53 -6.13
CA GLN A 175 2.49 -16.42 -5.14
C GLN A 175 3.12 -15.02 -5.13
N ASP A 176 3.37 -14.43 -6.30
CA ASP A 176 3.82 -13.04 -6.41
C ASP A 176 2.80 -12.09 -5.78
N HIS A 177 1.51 -12.36 -5.98
CA HIS A 177 0.43 -11.56 -5.41
C HIS A 177 0.37 -11.66 -3.88
N GLU A 178 0.49 -12.86 -3.32
CA GLU A 178 0.54 -13.06 -1.86
C GLU A 178 1.75 -12.35 -1.25
N LEU A 179 2.92 -12.45 -1.88
CA LEU A 179 4.15 -11.80 -1.40
C LEU A 179 4.02 -10.27 -1.43
N LEU A 180 3.48 -9.71 -2.52
CA LEU A 180 3.24 -8.27 -2.65
C LEU A 180 2.20 -7.78 -1.64
N GLN A 181 1.08 -8.50 -1.46
CA GLN A 181 0.08 -8.17 -0.45
C GLN A 181 0.66 -8.23 0.96
N GLN A 182 1.51 -9.22 1.25
CA GLN A 182 2.18 -9.34 2.55
C GLN A 182 3.14 -8.17 2.79
N GLN A 183 3.91 -7.77 1.78
CA GLN A 183 4.79 -6.59 1.86
C GLN A 183 3.97 -5.31 2.11
N LEU A 184 2.92 -5.07 1.33
CA LEU A 184 2.00 -3.94 1.50
C LEU A 184 1.39 -3.90 2.92
N SER A 185 0.97 -5.06 3.45
CA SER A 185 0.41 -5.18 4.80
C SER A 185 1.45 -4.85 5.89
N HIS A 186 2.69 -5.34 5.77
CA HIS A 186 3.77 -5.00 6.71
C HIS A 186 4.10 -3.50 6.69
N PHE A 187 4.15 -2.86 5.51
CA PHE A 187 4.37 -1.42 5.41
C PHE A 187 3.20 -0.60 5.99
N GLY A 188 1.96 -1.03 5.74
CA GLY A 188 0.76 -0.38 6.28
C GLY A 188 0.70 -0.44 7.81
N THR A 189 0.98 -1.61 8.40
CA THR A 189 1.01 -1.79 9.86
C THR A 189 2.14 -0.98 10.52
N ALA A 190 3.34 -0.96 9.94
CA ALA A 190 4.44 -0.13 10.43
C ALA A 190 4.11 1.37 10.37
N ALA A 191 3.49 1.83 9.29
CA ALA A 191 3.04 3.22 9.15
C ALA A 191 1.96 3.59 10.19
N ALA A 192 1.00 2.69 10.45
CA ALA A 192 -0.04 2.89 11.47
C ALA A 192 0.57 3.00 12.88
N ILE A 193 1.52 2.13 13.24
CA ILE A 193 2.23 2.18 14.53
C ILE A 193 2.98 3.50 14.67
N LEU A 194 3.72 3.93 13.64
CA LEU A 194 4.45 5.20 13.64
C LEU A 194 3.51 6.40 13.79
N LEU A 195 2.37 6.38 13.11
CA LEU A 195 1.35 7.42 13.23
C LEU A 195 0.77 7.47 14.64
N SER A 196 0.44 6.33 15.24
CA SER A 196 -0.04 6.25 16.64
C SER A 196 0.99 6.78 17.63
N LEU A 197 2.28 6.43 17.46
CA LEU A 197 3.36 6.95 18.30
C LEU A 197 3.54 8.46 18.12
N MET A 198 3.45 8.97 16.89
CA MET A 198 3.55 10.40 16.59
C MET A 198 2.41 11.19 17.22
N LEU A 199 1.17 10.71 17.10
CA LEU A 199 -0.01 11.33 17.71
C LEU A 199 0.07 11.29 19.24
N GLY A 200 0.52 10.18 19.82
CA GLY A 200 0.75 10.04 21.26
C GLY A 200 1.81 11.04 21.76
N TYR A 201 2.91 11.20 21.02
CA TYR A 201 3.94 12.19 21.33
C TYR A 201 3.39 13.62 21.30
N LEU A 202 2.67 13.99 20.23
CA LEU A 202 2.06 15.31 20.10
C LEU A 202 1.10 15.61 21.25
N PHE A 203 0.26 14.65 21.61
CA PHE A 203 -0.67 14.78 22.74
C PHE A 203 0.04 15.01 24.07
N VAL A 204 1.10 14.26 24.35
CA VAL A 204 1.92 14.44 25.55
C VAL A 204 2.64 15.80 25.54
N SER A 205 3.14 16.22 24.38
CA SER A 205 3.84 17.50 24.22
C SER A 205 2.91 18.68 24.51
N GLU A 206 1.66 18.62 24.03
CA GLU A 206 0.67 19.66 24.25
C GLU A 206 0.24 19.72 25.72
N ARG A 207 0.01 18.56 26.35
CA ARG A 207 -0.27 18.49 27.79
C ARG A 207 0.87 19.07 28.63
N ARG A 208 2.12 18.75 28.31
CA ARG A 208 3.29 19.33 29.00
C ARG A 208 3.36 20.85 28.83
N ALA A 209 3.11 21.35 27.61
CA ALA A 209 3.11 22.79 27.34
C ALA A 209 2.03 23.52 28.16
N ARG A 210 0.81 22.99 28.20
CA ARG A 210 -0.30 23.53 29.02
C ARG A 210 0.04 23.53 30.51
N PHE A 211 0.61 22.44 31.02
CA PHE A 211 1.02 22.34 32.41
C PHE A 211 2.09 23.38 32.79
N HIS A 212 3.12 23.54 31.95
CA HIS A 212 4.16 24.54 32.19
C HIS A 212 3.64 25.97 32.16
N LEU A 213 2.69 26.29 31.26
CA LEU A 213 2.05 27.60 31.22
C LEU A 213 1.22 27.86 32.49
N ALA A 214 0.42 26.90 32.92
CA ALA A 214 -0.37 27.01 34.15
C ALA A 214 0.52 27.18 35.38
N TYR A 215 1.62 26.42 35.47
CA TYR A 215 2.59 26.54 36.55
C TYR A 215 3.28 27.91 36.56
N ALA A 216 3.72 28.38 35.39
CA ALA A 216 4.34 29.70 35.27
C ALA A 216 3.41 30.85 35.68
N ASN A 217 2.11 30.76 35.32
CA ASN A 217 1.11 31.74 35.74
C ASN A 217 0.89 31.74 37.26
N LYS A 218 0.81 30.56 37.89
CA LYS A 218 0.71 30.46 39.36
C LYS A 218 1.92 31.06 40.07
N VAL A 219 3.13 30.76 39.60
CA VAL A 219 4.36 31.31 40.17
C VAL A 219 4.40 32.84 40.03
N ARG A 220 3.99 33.38 38.88
CA ARG A 220 3.87 34.84 38.69
C ARG A 220 2.89 35.48 39.67
N ALA A 221 1.70 34.89 39.84
CA ALA A 221 0.70 35.41 40.78
C ALA A 221 1.24 35.42 42.23
N HIS A 222 1.91 34.35 42.68
CA HIS A 222 2.53 34.33 44.00
C HIS A 222 3.66 35.35 44.17
N LEU A 223 4.44 35.59 43.12
CA LEU A 223 5.47 36.64 43.12
C LEU A 223 4.86 38.04 43.22
N GLU A 224 3.76 38.30 42.51
CA GLU A 224 3.02 39.57 42.61
C GLU A 224 2.45 39.77 44.02
N GLU A 225 1.79 38.75 44.60
CA GLU A 225 1.30 38.81 45.98
C GLU A 225 2.42 39.03 47.01
N ALA A 226 3.54 38.32 46.86
CA ALA A 226 4.69 38.47 47.76
C ALA A 226 5.30 39.88 47.66
N ARG A 227 5.36 40.43 46.44
CA ARG A 227 5.83 41.78 46.18
C ARG A 227 4.91 42.82 46.82
N GLU A 228 3.59 42.70 46.65
CA GLU A 228 2.62 43.60 47.29
C GLU A 228 2.72 43.56 48.82
N ARG A 229 2.89 42.38 49.41
CA ARG A 229 3.09 42.24 50.86
C ARG A 229 4.39 42.89 51.32
N ALA A 230 5.49 42.70 50.58
CA ALA A 230 6.77 43.32 50.87
C ALA A 230 6.68 44.86 50.77
N ASP A 231 5.99 45.38 49.76
CA ASP A 231 5.80 46.83 49.58
C ASP A 231 4.98 47.42 50.74
N LYS A 232 3.88 46.77 51.15
CA LYS A 232 3.09 47.17 52.33
C LYS A 232 3.91 47.13 53.63
N GLN A 233 4.70 46.08 53.84
CA GLN A 233 5.59 45.98 55.00
C GLN A 233 6.67 47.06 55.01
N ALA A 234 7.27 47.36 53.85
CA ALA A 234 8.24 48.42 53.71
C ALA A 234 7.64 49.80 54.01
N GLU A 235 6.41 50.06 53.55
CA GLU A 235 5.68 51.29 53.87
C GLU A 235 5.37 51.41 55.36
N GLN A 236 4.88 50.34 55.99
CA GLN A 236 4.65 50.29 57.43
C GLN A 236 5.95 50.52 58.25
N MET A 237 7.05 49.88 57.86
CA MET A 237 8.36 50.09 58.50
C MET A 237 8.82 51.55 58.36
N ARG A 238 8.65 52.17 57.18
CA ARG A 238 8.96 53.60 56.99
C ARG A 238 8.12 54.50 57.90
N LEU A 239 6.82 54.20 58.05
CA LEU A 239 5.93 54.96 58.91
C LEU A 239 6.30 54.82 60.39
N LEU A 240 6.61 53.60 60.85
CA LEU A 240 7.06 53.33 62.22
C LEU A 240 8.40 54.01 62.51
N ALA A 241 9.36 53.93 61.57
CA ALA A 241 10.66 54.60 61.69
C ALA A 241 10.46 56.12 61.84
N ARG A 242 9.63 56.75 61.00
CA ARG A 242 9.30 58.18 61.12
C ARG A 242 8.71 58.52 62.49
N LYS A 243 7.75 57.74 62.98
CA LYS A 243 7.14 57.94 64.31
C LYS A 243 8.17 57.83 65.44
N ALA A 244 9.06 56.84 65.38
CA ALA A 244 10.13 56.66 66.34
C ALA A 244 11.11 57.84 66.32
N THR A 245 11.51 58.31 65.14
CA THR A 245 12.37 59.50 64.99
C THR A 245 11.69 60.74 65.58
N THR A 246 10.42 61.00 65.27
CA THR A 246 9.68 62.15 65.82
C THR A 246 9.54 62.08 67.34
N ALA A 247 9.27 60.88 67.90
CA ALA A 247 9.17 60.70 69.34
C ALA A 247 10.54 60.88 70.03
N SER A 248 11.62 60.38 69.42
CA SER A 248 12.99 60.58 69.90
C SER A 248 13.39 62.06 69.87
N GLN A 249 13.00 62.79 68.83
CA GLN A 249 13.25 64.22 68.73
C GLN A 249 12.48 64.99 69.81
N ALA A 250 11.17 64.76 69.95
CA ALA A 250 10.36 65.39 70.98
C ALA A 250 10.86 65.10 72.40
N LYS A 251 11.31 63.86 72.67
CA LYS A 251 11.94 63.50 73.94
C LYS A 251 13.24 64.29 74.16
N SER A 252 14.07 64.43 73.13
CA SER A 252 15.32 65.18 73.21
C SER A 252 15.07 66.67 73.46
N ASP A 253 14.10 67.27 72.75
CA ASP A 253 13.69 68.66 72.91
C ASP A 253 13.12 68.91 74.32
N PHE A 254 12.29 67.99 74.82
CA PHE A 254 11.76 68.05 76.20
C PHE A 254 12.88 67.99 77.25
N LEU A 255 13.82 67.05 77.12
CA LEU A 255 14.95 66.93 78.06
C LEU A 255 15.87 68.15 78.01
N ALA A 256 16.06 68.75 76.83
CA ALA A 256 16.81 70.00 76.69
C ALA A 256 16.11 71.17 77.40
N MET A 257 14.78 71.30 77.23
CA MET A 257 13.97 72.31 77.93
C MET A 257 14.00 72.11 79.45
N MET A 258 13.80 70.89 79.92
CA MET A 258 13.93 70.56 81.36
C MET A 258 15.34 70.85 81.89
N SER A 259 16.40 70.56 81.13
CA SER A 259 17.77 70.88 81.55
C SER A 259 18.01 72.38 81.67
N HIS A 260 17.41 73.18 80.78
CA HIS A 260 17.45 74.65 80.82
C HIS A 260 16.71 75.20 82.04
N ASP A 261 15.51 74.67 82.31
CA ASP A 261 14.65 75.11 83.41
C ASP A 261 15.18 74.71 84.79
N ILE A 262 15.97 73.63 84.88
CA ILE A 262 16.68 73.23 86.11
C ILE A 262 17.96 74.06 86.32
N ARG A 263 18.70 74.41 85.26
CA ARG A 263 19.93 75.22 85.38
C ARG A 263 19.68 76.66 85.81
N THR A 264 18.56 77.26 85.40
CA THR A 264 18.22 78.65 85.70
C THR A 264 18.09 78.95 87.21
N PRO A 265 17.33 78.16 88.00
CA PRO A 265 17.31 78.32 89.45
C PRO A 265 18.60 77.84 90.12
N LEU A 266 19.28 76.82 89.59
CA LEU A 266 20.55 76.33 90.16
C LEU A 266 21.67 77.38 90.06
N ASN A 267 21.73 78.13 88.96
CA ASN A 267 22.64 79.27 88.82
C ASN A 267 22.23 80.47 89.67
N ALA A 268 20.92 80.67 89.93
CA ALA A 268 20.43 81.71 90.83
C ALA A 268 20.67 81.43 92.34
N ILE A 269 21.12 80.21 92.68
CA ILE A 269 21.40 79.78 94.06
C ILE A 269 22.92 79.62 94.31
N ILE A 270 23.72 79.37 93.27
CA ILE A 270 25.18 79.13 93.38
C ILE A 270 26.01 80.41 93.10
N GLY A 271 25.37 81.52 92.72
CA GLY A 271 26.00 82.84 92.60
C GLY A 271 24.98 83.97 92.68
#